data_AF-A0A7M7QXK6-F1
#
_entry.id   AF-A0A7M7QXK6-F1
#
_cell.length_a   1.000
_cell.length_b   1.000
_cell.length_c   1.000
_cell.angle_alpha   90.00
_cell.angle_beta   90.00
_cell.angle_gamma   90.00
#
_symmetry.space_group_name_H-M   'P 1'
#
loop_
_entity.id
_entity.type
_entity.pdbx_description
1 polymer ?
#
loop_
_entity_poly.entity_id
_entity_poly.type
_entity_poly.pdbx_seq_one_letter_code
_entity_poly.pdbx_strand_id
1 'polypeptide(L)'
;MNGLYCDSCGVCADHECLKKADKKFRCKEITLSSNEEPMKHHWVRGNLPIVAMCDICDEECNFEPELLDWWCCWCQRCSHETCKSSINDVCDFGVYKLMIIPPASLEIVNKSSKVRRRLQIRSIVPPLWPNWSPLIVVANKKSGNNEGAEILSSFRRILNPAQVIDLSERDPVAALEWCRLLGDTPYKIVVAGGDGTVAWLLDAIYKLQLNPVPAVAILPLGTGNDLSRVLGWGKEYDSNTEVSATLQAIQLAKKVDLDRWSVSIDAKKGLGFRAHHKSIHMYNYLSVGVDAQVTLNFHRTRESRFYLFSHRIFNKLLYLCFGTQQVVERECKDLDQRIEVYLDDKKIELPSIESIVVLNIPSWGAGVDLWNMNLEDNQVGVQSICDKKLEVVAIYSSLHIAQLQVGLSQPLRLGQAKTVKITLKSPCAMQVDGEPWHQSPCTFNVTHVNQASMLMSSDY
;
A
#
# COMPACT_ATOMS: atom_id res chain seq x y z
N MET A 1 15.20 -29.80 8.10
CA MET A 1 13.89 -30.15 8.70
C MET A 1 13.01 -28.92 8.59
N ASN A 2 11.87 -29.00 7.90
CA ASN A 2 10.97 -27.85 7.75
C ASN A 2 10.03 -27.82 8.96
N GLY A 3 10.36 -27.00 9.95
CA GLY A 3 9.46 -26.70 11.08
C GLY A 3 8.33 -25.77 10.64
N LEU A 4 7.14 -25.96 11.21
CA LEU A 4 6.00 -25.05 11.08
C LEU A 4 6.05 -24.03 12.22
N TYR A 5 5.87 -22.75 11.88
CA TYR A 5 5.86 -21.66 12.85
C TYR A 5 4.47 -21.05 12.95
N CYS A 6 4.04 -20.73 14.16
CA CYS A 6 2.86 -19.91 14.37
C CYS A 6 3.18 -18.43 14.09
N ASP A 7 2.49 -17.82 13.12
CA ASP A 7 2.62 -16.39 12.79
C ASP A 7 2.43 -15.43 13.99
N SER A 8 1.66 -15.83 15.00
CA SER A 8 1.27 -14.93 16.09
C SER A 8 2.14 -15.07 17.33
N CYS A 9 2.35 -16.30 17.81
CA CYS A 9 3.17 -16.54 19.02
C CYS A 9 4.55 -17.11 18.72
N GLY A 10 4.90 -17.39 17.47
CA GLY A 10 6.22 -17.91 17.09
C GLY A 10 6.55 -19.32 17.60
N VAL A 11 5.60 -20.03 18.22
CA VAL A 11 5.76 -21.45 18.57
C VAL A 11 6.09 -22.24 17.31
N CYS A 12 7.12 -23.08 17.38
CA CYS A 12 7.57 -23.95 16.30
C CYS A 12 7.26 -25.40 16.63
N ALA A 13 6.79 -26.16 15.63
CA ALA A 13 6.60 -27.60 15.73
C ALA A 13 6.91 -28.27 14.39
N ASP A 14 7.43 -29.49 14.42
CA ASP A 14 7.44 -30.32 13.22
C ASP A 14 6.00 -30.73 12.81
N HIS A 15 5.86 -31.25 11.60
CA HIS A 15 4.57 -31.65 11.04
C HIS A 15 3.85 -32.74 11.85
N GLU A 16 4.58 -33.65 12.49
CA GLU A 16 4.02 -34.77 13.26
C GLU A 16 3.55 -34.32 14.65
N CYS A 17 4.21 -33.30 15.20
CA CYS A 17 3.95 -32.72 16.50
C CYS A 17 2.91 -31.60 16.48
N LEU A 18 2.49 -31.10 15.31
CA LEU A 18 1.55 -29.97 15.18
C LEU A 18 0.29 -30.13 16.05
N LYS A 19 -0.39 -31.28 15.98
CA LYS A 19 -1.60 -31.54 16.79
C LYS A 19 -1.33 -31.60 18.30
N LYS A 20 -0.12 -31.98 18.70
CA LYS A 20 0.30 -32.00 20.11
C LYS A 20 0.63 -30.57 20.55
N ALA A 21 1.31 -29.80 19.71
CA ALA A 21 1.62 -28.40 19.96
C ALA A 21 0.35 -27.55 20.14
N ASP A 22 -0.63 -27.68 19.23
CA ASP A 22 -1.92 -26.97 19.30
C ASP A 22 -2.71 -27.24 20.59
N LYS A 23 -2.53 -28.43 21.19
CA LYS A 23 -3.19 -28.80 22.46
C LYS A 23 -2.40 -28.34 23.68
N LYS A 24 -1.07 -28.36 23.59
CA LYS A 24 -0.17 -28.11 24.72
C LYS A 24 0.10 -26.63 24.93
N PHE A 25 0.29 -25.89 23.84
CA PHE A 25 0.67 -24.49 23.89
C PHE A 25 -0.52 -23.62 23.50
N ARG A 26 -0.79 -22.59 24.32
CA ARG A 26 -1.77 -21.57 23.97
C ARG A 26 -1.11 -20.59 23.00
N CYS A 27 -1.87 -20.16 22.00
CA CYS A 27 -1.43 -19.11 21.09
C CYS A 27 -1.69 -17.72 21.69
N LYS A 28 -1.14 -16.68 21.05
CA LYS A 28 -1.36 -15.26 21.35
C LYS A 28 -2.85 -14.95 21.39
N GLU A 29 -3.34 -14.45 22.52
CA GLU A 29 -4.76 -14.21 22.76
C GLU A 29 -5.25 -12.98 22.00
N ILE A 30 -6.33 -13.08 21.23
CA ILE A 30 -6.86 -11.93 20.47
C ILE A 30 -7.75 -11.04 21.37
N THR A 31 -8.45 -11.66 22.33
CA THR A 31 -9.39 -11.06 23.28
C THR A 31 -9.29 -11.79 24.61
N LEU A 32 -9.54 -11.11 25.73
CA LEU A 32 -9.60 -11.74 27.05
C LEU A 32 -11.03 -12.22 27.37
N SER A 33 -11.13 -13.31 28.13
CA SER A 33 -12.41 -13.80 28.64
C SER A 33 -12.93 -13.01 29.84
N SER A 34 -12.05 -12.31 30.56
CA SER A 34 -12.38 -11.38 31.65
C SER A 34 -11.40 -10.21 31.63
N ASN A 35 -11.92 -9.00 31.83
CA ASN A 35 -11.12 -7.76 31.92
C ASN A 35 -10.73 -7.40 33.36
N GLU A 36 -11.04 -8.28 34.33
CA GLU A 36 -10.81 -8.02 35.76
C GLU A 36 -9.36 -8.27 36.19
N GLU A 37 -8.63 -9.14 35.49
CA GLU A 37 -7.23 -9.44 35.79
C GLU A 37 -6.27 -8.66 34.86
N PRO A 38 -5.13 -8.17 35.40
CA PRO A 38 -4.12 -7.52 34.57
C PRO A 38 -3.51 -8.51 33.57
N MET A 39 -3.22 -8.04 32.36
CA MET A 39 -2.61 -8.86 31.32
C MET A 39 -1.23 -9.36 31.76
N LYS A 40 -1.09 -10.68 31.90
CA LYS A 40 0.20 -11.31 32.18
C LYS A 40 1.04 -11.46 30.92
N HIS A 41 2.34 -11.63 31.10
CA HIS A 41 3.23 -12.01 30.00
C HIS A 41 2.81 -13.35 29.37
N HIS A 42 2.70 -13.37 28.04
CA HIS A 42 2.57 -14.62 27.28
C HIS A 42 3.96 -15.08 26.85
N TRP A 43 4.58 -15.90 27.71
CA TRP A 43 5.93 -16.41 27.50
C TRP A 43 5.95 -17.60 26.56
N VAL A 44 6.85 -17.57 25.59
CA VAL A 44 7.13 -18.64 24.64
C VAL A 44 8.58 -19.08 24.85
N ARG A 45 8.81 -20.39 24.91
CA ARG A 45 10.12 -20.97 25.15
C ARG A 45 10.83 -21.23 23.83
N GLY A 46 12.10 -20.84 23.73
CA GLY A 46 12.91 -21.03 22.54
C GLY A 46 12.45 -20.18 21.34
N ASN A 47 13.12 -20.38 20.20
CA ASN A 47 12.87 -19.64 18.96
C ASN A 47 12.98 -18.11 19.11
N LEU A 48 13.98 -17.70 19.89
CA LEU A 48 14.33 -16.30 20.10
C LEU A 48 14.95 -15.71 18.82
N PRO A 49 14.90 -14.38 18.64
CA PRO A 49 15.66 -13.69 17.59
C PRO A 49 17.16 -14.05 17.60
N ILE A 50 17.82 -13.85 16.47
CA ILE A 50 19.28 -13.97 16.37
C ILE A 50 19.88 -12.83 17.21
N VAL A 51 20.83 -13.16 18.10
CA VAL A 51 21.40 -12.21 19.09
C VAL A 51 20.34 -11.65 20.06
N ALA A 52 19.47 -12.51 20.59
CA ALA A 52 18.55 -12.11 21.65
C ALA A 52 19.31 -11.82 22.94
N MET A 53 19.12 -10.64 23.53
CA MET A 53 19.72 -10.25 24.80
C MET A 53 18.71 -10.36 25.93
N CYS A 54 19.13 -10.82 27.10
CA CYS A 54 18.26 -10.87 28.28
C CYS A 54 18.00 -9.46 28.83
N ASP A 55 16.73 -9.07 28.95
CA ASP A 55 16.30 -7.77 29.49
C ASP A 55 16.60 -7.55 31.00
N ILE A 56 17.27 -8.51 31.66
CA ILE A 56 17.61 -8.43 33.09
C ILE A 56 19.13 -8.32 33.32
N CYS A 57 19.92 -9.13 32.63
CA CYS A 57 21.38 -9.18 32.84
C CYS A 57 22.19 -8.66 31.66
N ASP A 58 21.55 -8.29 30.54
CA ASP A 58 22.20 -7.82 29.31
C ASP A 58 23.21 -8.82 28.71
N GLU A 59 23.03 -10.11 28.97
CA GLU A 59 23.82 -11.20 28.36
C GLU A 59 23.01 -11.92 27.26
N GLU A 60 23.69 -12.52 26.29
CA GLU A 60 23.05 -13.26 25.19
C GLU A 60 22.22 -14.44 25.71
N CYS A 61 20.97 -14.52 25.25
CA CYS A 61 20.13 -15.70 25.38
C CYS A 61 20.48 -16.73 24.30
N ASN A 62 20.09 -17.98 24.53
CA ASN A 62 20.22 -19.10 23.61
C ASN A 62 21.68 -19.51 23.33
N PHE A 63 22.58 -19.29 24.30
CA PHE A 63 23.98 -19.71 24.25
C PHE A 63 24.13 -21.24 24.43
N GLU A 64 23.24 -21.86 25.19
CA GLU A 64 23.22 -23.31 25.39
C GLU A 64 22.50 -24.04 24.24
N PRO A 65 22.94 -25.26 23.87
CA PRO A 65 22.30 -26.04 22.81
C PRO A 65 20.86 -26.45 23.14
N GLU A 66 20.44 -26.30 24.39
CA GLU A 66 19.08 -26.50 24.86
C GLU A 66 18.29 -25.18 24.74
N LEU A 67 17.18 -25.17 23.99
CA LEU A 67 16.29 -24.02 23.81
C LEU A 67 15.51 -23.69 25.10
N LEU A 68 16.20 -23.25 26.15
CA LEU A 68 15.64 -23.08 27.50
C LEU A 68 15.05 -21.70 27.76
N ASP A 69 15.54 -20.67 27.06
CA ASP A 69 15.20 -19.28 27.32
C ASP A 69 13.82 -18.88 26.82
N TRP A 70 13.34 -17.74 27.31
CA TRP A 70 11.97 -17.28 27.13
C TRP A 70 11.92 -15.95 26.41
N TRP A 71 10.88 -15.76 25.60
CA TRP A 71 10.52 -14.46 25.06
C TRP A 71 9.02 -14.23 25.19
N CYS A 72 8.60 -12.98 25.39
CA CYS A 72 7.18 -12.65 25.50
C CYS A 72 6.63 -12.17 24.16
N CYS A 73 5.57 -12.81 23.64
CA CYS A 73 5.00 -12.46 22.33
C CYS A 73 4.20 -11.14 22.28
N TRP A 74 4.10 -10.42 23.40
CA TRP A 74 3.52 -9.09 23.48
C TRP A 74 4.59 -8.01 23.61
N CYS A 75 5.31 -7.98 24.72
CA CYS A 75 6.33 -6.94 24.97
C CYS A 75 7.67 -7.21 24.27
N GLN A 76 7.84 -8.35 23.62
CA GLN A 76 9.06 -8.78 22.91
C GLN A 76 10.32 -8.95 23.79
N ARG A 77 10.20 -8.82 25.12
CA ARG A 77 11.31 -9.05 26.05
C ARG A 77 11.79 -10.50 26.01
N CYS A 78 13.09 -10.68 26.14
CA CYS A 78 13.77 -11.95 26.26
C CYS A 78 14.36 -12.11 27.67
N SER A 79 14.37 -13.34 28.17
CA SER A 79 14.88 -13.66 29.49
C SER A 79 15.44 -15.06 29.54
N HIS A 80 16.58 -15.21 30.22
CA HIS A 80 17.01 -16.54 30.66
C HIS A 80 15.96 -17.17 31.58
N GLU A 81 15.92 -18.50 31.62
CA GLU A 81 15.07 -19.26 32.56
C GLU A 81 15.26 -18.78 34.00
N THR A 82 16.51 -18.55 34.42
CA THR A 82 16.88 -18.11 35.77
C THR A 82 16.49 -16.65 36.04
N CYS A 83 16.61 -15.78 35.04
CA CYS A 83 16.30 -14.35 35.15
C CYS A 83 14.79 -14.04 35.13
N LYS A 84 13.97 -14.96 34.62
CA LYS A 84 12.54 -14.72 34.38
C LYS A 84 11.76 -14.29 35.63
N SER A 85 12.12 -14.84 36.78
CA SER A 85 11.48 -14.51 38.07
C SER A 85 11.69 -13.06 38.52
N SER A 86 12.68 -12.36 37.95
CA SER A 86 12.96 -10.95 38.22
C SER A 86 12.12 -9.99 37.37
N ILE A 87 11.40 -10.49 36.35
CA ILE A 87 10.49 -9.69 35.52
C ILE A 87 9.14 -9.58 36.21
N ASN A 88 8.52 -8.39 36.17
CA ASN A 88 7.17 -8.19 36.67
C ASN A 88 6.19 -9.14 35.96
N ASP A 89 5.25 -9.76 36.69
CA ASP A 89 4.28 -10.69 36.10
C ASP A 89 3.30 -10.04 35.11
N VAL A 90 3.09 -8.73 35.22
CA VAL A 90 2.19 -7.93 34.37
C VAL A 90 2.93 -7.41 33.15
N CYS A 91 2.41 -7.73 31.97
CA CYS A 91 2.95 -7.27 30.70
C CYS A 91 2.56 -5.81 30.44
N ASP A 92 3.55 -4.98 30.19
CA ASP A 92 3.40 -3.57 29.82
C ASP A 92 3.33 -3.33 28.30
N PHE A 93 3.34 -4.40 27.50
CA PHE A 93 3.38 -4.40 26.02
C PHE A 93 4.64 -3.78 25.39
N GLY A 94 5.66 -3.45 26.19
CA GLY A 94 6.96 -2.99 25.72
C GLY A 94 6.90 -1.72 24.84
N VAL A 95 7.90 -1.58 23.97
CA VAL A 95 8.12 -0.38 23.14
C VAL A 95 7.00 -0.11 22.11
N TYR A 96 6.26 -1.15 21.72
CA TYR A 96 5.17 -1.05 20.74
C TYR A 96 3.78 -0.88 21.38
N LYS A 97 3.71 -0.68 22.70
CA LYS A 97 2.46 -0.53 23.48
C LYS A 97 1.43 0.36 22.82
N LEU A 98 1.82 1.56 22.38
CA LEU A 98 0.88 2.54 21.82
C LEU A 98 0.27 2.13 20.47
N MET A 99 0.88 1.16 19.78
CA MET A 99 0.41 0.64 18.49
C MET A 99 -0.48 -0.58 18.63
N ILE A 100 -0.50 -1.24 19.79
CA ILE A 100 -1.21 -2.49 20.02
C ILE A 100 -2.63 -2.18 20.50
N ILE A 101 -3.62 -2.89 19.95
CA ILE A 101 -4.93 -3.00 20.59
C ILE A 101 -4.84 -4.15 21.59
N PRO A 102 -4.79 -3.89 22.90
CA PRO A 102 -4.58 -4.94 23.88
C PRO A 102 -5.80 -5.89 23.90
N PRO A 103 -5.61 -7.18 24.23
CA PRO A 103 -6.71 -8.15 24.25
C PRO A 103 -7.89 -7.76 25.15
N ALA A 104 -7.63 -7.06 26.27
CA ALA A 104 -8.66 -6.53 27.17
C ALA A 104 -9.56 -5.46 26.51
N SER A 105 -9.06 -4.79 25.46
CA SER A 105 -9.77 -3.74 24.75
C SER A 105 -10.66 -4.27 23.62
N LEU A 106 -10.66 -5.57 23.34
CA LEU A 106 -11.35 -6.16 22.19
C LEU A 106 -12.40 -7.16 22.64
N GLU A 107 -13.63 -7.03 22.12
CA GLU A 107 -14.61 -8.11 22.15
C GLU A 107 -14.85 -8.64 20.74
N ILE A 108 -14.88 -9.96 20.60
CA ILE A 108 -15.02 -10.64 19.31
C ILE A 108 -16.21 -11.58 19.33
N VAL A 109 -16.96 -11.62 18.23
CA VAL A 109 -18.03 -12.59 18.02
C VAL A 109 -17.59 -13.63 16.99
N ASN A 110 -17.69 -14.89 17.36
CA ASN A 110 -17.50 -16.01 16.44
C ASN A 110 -18.79 -16.25 15.65
N LYS A 111 -18.88 -15.73 14.43
CA LYS A 111 -19.93 -16.16 13.50
C LYS A 111 -19.49 -17.46 12.83
N SER A 112 -20.05 -18.59 13.25
CA SER A 112 -19.91 -19.83 12.50
C SER A 112 -20.85 -19.81 11.30
N SER A 113 -20.30 -19.70 10.10
CA SER A 113 -20.99 -20.19 8.90
C SER A 113 -20.38 -21.55 8.54
N LYS A 114 -21.17 -22.44 7.92
CA LYS A 114 -20.74 -23.80 7.51
C LYS A 114 -19.52 -23.82 6.56
N VAL A 115 -19.07 -22.65 6.09
CA VAL A 115 -18.05 -22.51 5.04
C VAL A 115 -16.77 -21.80 5.54
N ARG A 116 -16.85 -20.86 6.50
CA ARG A 116 -15.67 -20.22 7.14
C ARG A 116 -15.99 -19.76 8.57
N ARG A 117 -15.09 -20.03 9.52
CA ARG A 117 -15.04 -19.32 10.82
C ARG A 117 -14.55 -17.91 10.56
N ARG A 118 -15.35 -16.90 10.91
CA ARG A 118 -14.98 -15.49 10.73
C ARG A 118 -15.02 -14.80 12.09
N LEU A 119 -13.86 -14.29 12.51
CA LEU A 119 -13.76 -13.36 13.64
C LEU A 119 -14.29 -12.00 13.19
N GLN A 120 -15.30 -11.50 13.90
CA GLN A 120 -15.85 -10.15 13.74
C GLN A 120 -15.66 -9.39 15.05
N ILE A 121 -14.99 -8.24 14.99
CA ILE A 121 -14.85 -7.36 16.14
C ILE A 121 -16.22 -6.75 16.46
N ARG A 122 -16.65 -6.87 17.71
CA ARG A 122 -17.93 -6.40 18.20
C ARG A 122 -17.83 -5.01 18.79
N SER A 123 -16.84 -4.80 19.64
CA SER A 123 -16.60 -3.54 20.34
C SER A 123 -15.11 -3.38 20.61
N ILE A 124 -14.69 -2.12 20.74
CA ILE A 124 -13.36 -1.74 21.18
C ILE A 124 -13.52 -0.77 22.35
N VAL A 125 -12.87 -1.05 23.46
CA VAL A 125 -12.80 -0.17 24.62
C VAL A 125 -11.38 0.40 24.68
N PRO A 126 -11.16 1.69 24.35
CA PRO A 126 -9.83 2.29 24.39
C PRO A 126 -9.14 2.09 25.76
N PRO A 127 -7.87 1.65 25.80
CA PRO A 127 -7.12 1.58 27.03
C PRO A 127 -6.83 2.98 27.59
N LEU A 128 -6.60 3.08 28.90
CA LEU A 128 -6.22 4.32 29.58
C LEU A 128 -4.74 4.67 29.36
N TRP A 129 -4.27 4.62 28.11
CA TRP A 129 -2.90 4.93 27.72
C TRP A 129 -2.88 6.29 27.01
N PRO A 130 -2.19 7.31 27.58
CA PRO A 130 -2.04 8.59 26.91
C PRO A 130 -1.44 8.43 25.52
N ASN A 131 -1.98 9.14 24.54
CA ASN A 131 -1.54 9.12 23.14
C ASN A 131 -1.57 7.73 22.48
N TRP A 132 -2.46 6.84 22.95
CA TRP A 132 -2.70 5.58 22.28
C TRP A 132 -3.14 5.81 20.83
N SER A 133 -2.44 5.16 19.90
CA SER A 133 -2.67 5.30 18.46
C SER A 133 -2.40 3.96 17.79
N PRO A 134 -3.39 3.06 17.74
CA PRO A 134 -3.20 1.71 17.25
C PRO A 134 -2.76 1.71 15.77
N LEU A 135 -1.97 0.70 15.42
CA LEU A 135 -1.51 0.46 14.06
C LEU A 135 -2.34 -0.67 13.43
N ILE A 136 -2.91 -0.42 12.26
CA ILE A 136 -3.62 -1.44 11.49
C ILE A 136 -2.77 -1.79 10.28
N VAL A 137 -2.55 -3.08 10.03
CA VAL A 137 -1.70 -3.56 8.95
C VAL A 137 -2.57 -4.27 7.94
N VAL A 138 -2.47 -3.86 6.68
CA VAL A 138 -3.28 -4.36 5.59
C VAL A 138 -2.34 -4.80 4.47
N ALA A 139 -2.46 -6.05 4.04
CA ALA A 139 -1.67 -6.54 2.91
C ALA A 139 -2.46 -7.58 2.12
N ASN A 140 -2.10 -7.77 0.85
CA ASN A 140 -2.52 -8.94 0.10
C ASN A 140 -1.39 -9.97 0.14
N LYS A 141 -1.65 -11.17 0.69
CA LYS A 141 -0.62 -12.20 0.87
C LYS A 141 0.07 -12.64 -0.43
N LYS A 142 -0.56 -12.44 -1.59
CA LYS A 142 -0.01 -12.83 -2.90
C LYS A 142 0.87 -11.74 -3.53
N SER A 143 0.91 -10.54 -2.94
CA SER A 143 1.73 -9.43 -3.45
C SER A 143 3.23 -9.68 -3.26
N GLY A 144 4.05 -9.09 -4.13
CA GLY A 144 5.52 -9.12 -4.02
C GLY A 144 6.12 -10.53 -4.03
N ASN A 145 5.64 -11.45 -4.88
CA ASN A 145 6.13 -12.85 -4.90
C ASN A 145 6.03 -13.57 -3.54
N ASN A 146 4.95 -13.31 -2.79
CA ASN A 146 4.66 -13.80 -1.43
C ASN A 146 5.32 -13.03 -0.26
N GLU A 147 6.07 -11.96 -0.52
CA GLU A 147 6.52 -11.02 0.53
C GLU A 147 5.34 -10.51 1.39
N GLY A 148 4.15 -10.39 0.81
CA GLY A 148 2.94 -10.00 1.55
C GLY A 148 2.57 -10.99 2.68
N ALA A 149 2.83 -12.28 2.51
CA ALA A 149 2.58 -13.28 3.56
C ALA A 149 3.58 -13.15 4.72
N GLU A 150 4.84 -12.90 4.40
CA GLU A 150 5.92 -12.69 5.37
C GLU A 150 5.69 -11.43 6.20
N ILE A 151 5.25 -10.33 5.57
CA ILE A 151 4.87 -9.10 6.26
C ILE A 151 3.71 -9.35 7.21
N LEU A 152 2.62 -9.99 6.75
CA LEU A 152 1.48 -10.31 7.61
C LEU A 152 1.91 -11.17 8.82
N SER A 153 2.75 -12.18 8.60
CA SER A 153 3.28 -13.03 9.66
C SER A 153 4.09 -12.22 10.68
N SER A 154 5.02 -11.40 10.20
CA SER A 154 5.94 -10.66 11.06
C SER A 154 5.23 -9.56 11.88
N PHE A 155 4.22 -8.90 11.32
CA PHE A 155 3.38 -7.96 12.09
C PHE A 155 2.45 -8.67 13.09
N ARG A 156 1.95 -9.89 12.82
CA ARG A 156 1.16 -10.68 13.79
C ARG A 156 1.98 -11.08 15.02
N ARG A 157 3.29 -11.27 14.84
CA ARG A 157 4.22 -11.55 15.93
C ARG A 157 4.28 -10.40 16.95
N ILE A 158 4.14 -9.16 16.49
CA ILE A 158 4.23 -7.95 17.33
C ILE A 158 2.85 -7.46 17.77
N LEU A 159 1.95 -7.20 16.81
CA LEU A 159 0.63 -6.62 17.06
C LEU A 159 -0.40 -7.66 17.50
N ASN A 160 -1.58 -7.20 17.94
CA ASN A 160 -2.72 -8.10 18.10
C ASN A 160 -3.11 -8.66 16.71
N PRO A 161 -3.30 -9.99 16.55
CA PRO A 161 -3.67 -10.57 15.26
C PRO A 161 -4.93 -9.96 14.62
N ALA A 162 -5.85 -9.38 15.40
CA ALA A 162 -7.02 -8.66 14.90
C ALA A 162 -6.67 -7.39 14.10
N GLN A 163 -5.48 -6.81 14.32
CA GLN A 163 -4.99 -5.61 13.63
C GLN A 163 -4.37 -5.92 12.26
N VAL A 164 -4.14 -7.19 11.92
CA VAL A 164 -3.37 -7.61 10.74
C VAL A 164 -4.26 -8.32 9.74
N ILE A 165 -4.61 -7.61 8.66
CA ILE A 165 -5.69 -7.94 7.75
C ILE A 165 -5.17 -8.38 6.39
N ASP A 166 -5.58 -9.57 5.96
CA ASP A 166 -5.30 -10.11 4.62
C ASP A 166 -6.41 -9.72 3.62
N LEU A 167 -6.10 -8.81 2.69
CA LEU A 167 -7.00 -8.37 1.62
C LEU A 167 -7.28 -9.44 0.56
N SER A 168 -6.52 -10.54 0.52
CA SER A 168 -6.85 -11.65 -0.39
C SER A 168 -8.13 -12.38 0.01
N GLU A 169 -8.63 -12.16 1.23
CA GLU A 169 -9.80 -12.83 1.78
C GLU A 169 -11.06 -11.97 1.79
N ARG A 170 -10.93 -10.64 1.71
CA ARG A 170 -12.01 -9.68 1.90
C ARG A 170 -11.76 -8.42 1.07
N ASP A 171 -12.86 -7.82 0.61
CA ASP A 171 -12.83 -6.47 0.04
C ASP A 171 -12.34 -5.44 1.09
N PRO A 172 -11.55 -4.43 0.70
CA PRO A 172 -11.06 -3.38 1.58
C PRO A 172 -12.12 -2.65 2.42
N VAL A 173 -13.32 -2.42 1.89
CA VAL A 173 -14.41 -1.75 2.65
C VAL A 173 -14.86 -2.65 3.81
N ALA A 174 -15.12 -3.94 3.52
CA ALA A 174 -15.47 -4.91 4.57
C ALA A 174 -14.31 -5.18 5.55
N ALA A 175 -13.07 -5.08 5.09
CA ALA A 175 -11.87 -5.24 5.90
C ALA A 175 -11.69 -4.11 6.93
N LEU A 176 -11.98 -2.87 6.53
CA LEU A 176 -11.80 -1.68 7.37
C LEU A 176 -13.05 -1.25 8.15
N GLU A 177 -14.21 -1.84 7.91
CA GLU A 177 -15.48 -1.42 8.53
C GLU A 177 -15.41 -1.32 10.06
N TRP A 178 -14.69 -2.25 10.71
CA TRP A 178 -14.54 -2.27 12.16
C TRP A 178 -13.75 -1.08 12.72
N CYS A 179 -12.98 -0.36 11.88
CA CYS A 179 -12.23 0.83 12.32
C CYS A 179 -13.16 1.92 12.86
N ARG A 180 -14.43 1.95 12.45
CA ARG A 180 -15.46 2.83 13.02
C ARG A 180 -15.67 2.61 14.52
N LEU A 181 -15.35 1.43 15.04
CA LEU A 181 -15.44 1.10 16.47
C LEU A 181 -14.35 1.78 17.31
N LEU A 182 -13.31 2.38 16.69
CA LEU A 182 -12.27 3.14 17.40
C LEU A 182 -12.77 4.52 17.86
N GLY A 183 -13.93 4.98 17.38
CA GLY A 183 -14.47 6.31 17.72
C GLY A 183 -13.48 7.42 17.40
N ASP A 184 -13.28 8.35 18.33
CA ASP A 184 -12.38 9.51 18.16
C ASP A 184 -10.89 9.16 18.37
N THR A 185 -10.56 7.89 18.59
CA THR A 185 -9.18 7.46 18.80
C THR A 185 -8.38 7.64 17.50
N PRO A 186 -7.25 8.38 17.50
CA PRO A 186 -6.39 8.47 16.32
C PRO A 186 -5.73 7.12 16.05
N TYR A 187 -5.55 6.76 14.78
CA TYR A 187 -4.88 5.51 14.40
C TYR A 187 -4.20 5.65 13.05
N LYS A 188 -3.28 4.73 12.77
CA LYS A 188 -2.50 4.68 11.53
C LYS A 188 -2.77 3.38 10.79
N ILE A 189 -2.68 3.41 9.46
CA ILE A 189 -2.77 2.20 8.63
C ILE A 189 -1.45 2.03 7.87
N VAL A 190 -0.94 0.80 7.83
CA VAL A 190 0.15 0.37 6.95
C VAL A 190 -0.46 -0.46 5.85
N VAL A 191 -0.16 -0.12 4.60
CA VAL A 191 -0.55 -0.91 3.43
C VAL A 191 0.65 -1.51 2.74
N ALA A 192 0.71 -2.84 2.68
CA ALA A 192 1.74 -3.54 1.92
C ALA A 192 1.18 -3.99 0.58
N GLY A 193 1.66 -3.36 -0.50
CA GLY A 193 1.11 -3.53 -1.83
C GLY A 193 1.79 -2.66 -2.89
N GLY A 194 1.30 -2.74 -4.13
CA GLY A 194 1.63 -1.77 -5.17
C GLY A 194 0.59 -0.64 -5.24
N ASP A 195 0.78 0.32 -6.15
CA ASP A 195 -0.06 1.53 -6.27
C ASP A 195 -1.56 1.22 -6.34
N GLY A 196 -2.00 0.22 -7.11
CA GLY A 196 -3.42 -0.17 -7.16
C GLY A 196 -3.99 -0.67 -5.84
N THR A 197 -3.20 -1.37 -5.01
CA THR A 197 -3.63 -1.79 -3.66
C THR A 197 -3.77 -0.58 -2.73
N VAL A 198 -2.86 0.39 -2.85
CA VAL A 198 -2.91 1.64 -2.09
C VAL A 198 -4.15 2.44 -2.49
N ALA A 199 -4.40 2.63 -3.79
CA ALA A 199 -5.58 3.33 -4.30
C ALA A 199 -6.89 2.69 -3.82
N TRP A 200 -7.00 1.35 -3.86
CA TRP A 200 -8.17 0.62 -3.34
C TRP A 200 -8.39 0.85 -1.84
N LEU A 201 -7.32 0.90 -1.05
CA LEU A 201 -7.41 1.17 0.38
C LEU A 201 -7.87 2.62 0.64
N LEU A 202 -7.27 3.60 -0.05
CA LEU A 202 -7.63 5.01 0.07
C LEU A 202 -9.09 5.26 -0.32
N ASP A 203 -9.57 4.56 -1.34
CA ASP A 203 -10.98 4.56 -1.74
C ASP A 203 -11.89 3.97 -0.67
N ALA A 204 -11.46 2.89 -0.02
CA ALA A 204 -12.23 2.29 1.07
C ALA A 204 -12.33 3.21 2.28
N ILE A 205 -11.22 3.85 2.67
CA ILE A 205 -11.20 4.86 3.75
C ILE A 205 -12.18 6.00 3.43
N TYR A 206 -12.16 6.48 2.18
CA TYR A 206 -13.08 7.53 1.73
C TYR A 206 -14.55 7.09 1.77
N LYS A 207 -14.87 5.94 1.19
CA LYS A 207 -16.24 5.39 1.14
C LYS A 207 -16.80 5.12 2.54
N LEU A 208 -15.94 4.68 3.46
CA LEU A 208 -16.33 4.43 4.85
C LEU A 208 -16.51 5.72 5.66
N GLN A 209 -15.99 6.85 5.17
CA GLN A 209 -15.99 8.15 5.87
C GLN A 209 -15.42 8.00 7.29
N LEU A 210 -14.28 7.31 7.41
CA LEU A 210 -13.64 7.06 8.70
C LEU A 210 -13.28 8.39 9.38
N ASN A 211 -13.63 8.52 10.66
CA ASN A 211 -13.34 9.68 11.48
C ASN A 211 -12.80 9.19 12.84
N PRO A 212 -11.58 9.60 13.27
CA PRO A 212 -10.64 10.44 12.51
C PRO A 212 -10.13 9.73 11.25
N VAL A 213 -9.79 10.51 10.21
CA VAL A 213 -9.21 9.97 8.97
C VAL A 213 -7.80 9.42 9.28
N PRO A 214 -7.54 8.12 9.08
CA PRO A 214 -6.24 7.54 9.39
C PRO A 214 -5.18 7.99 8.38
N ALA A 215 -3.96 8.20 8.89
CA ALA A 215 -2.80 8.41 8.03
C ALA A 215 -2.24 7.06 7.55
N VAL A 216 -1.88 6.98 6.27
CA VAL A 216 -1.48 5.73 5.61
C VAL A 216 0.03 5.71 5.27
N ALA A 217 0.75 4.71 5.77
CA ALA A 217 2.12 4.37 5.36
C ALA A 217 2.12 3.24 4.32
N ILE A 218 3.11 3.23 3.42
CA ILE A 218 3.20 2.26 2.32
C ILE A 218 4.41 1.34 2.54
N LEU A 219 4.21 0.03 2.39
CA LEU A 219 5.29 -0.94 2.18
C LEU A 219 5.28 -1.38 0.70
N PRO A 220 6.27 -0.98 -0.10
CA PRO A 220 6.23 -1.10 -1.56
C PRO A 220 6.47 -2.54 -2.06
N LEU A 221 5.39 -3.28 -2.32
CA LEU A 221 5.44 -4.64 -2.85
C LEU A 221 5.23 -4.74 -4.37
N GLY A 222 4.88 -3.64 -5.03
CA GLY A 222 4.66 -3.59 -6.48
C GLY A 222 5.95 -3.46 -7.30
N THR A 223 5.81 -3.20 -8.60
CA THR A 223 6.95 -3.00 -9.52
C THR A 223 7.28 -1.51 -9.72
N GLY A 224 6.26 -0.65 -9.80
CA GLY A 224 6.41 0.80 -10.00
C GLY A 224 6.64 1.53 -8.68
N ASN A 225 5.64 1.44 -7.79
CA ASN A 225 5.62 2.01 -6.45
C ASN A 225 5.90 3.52 -6.47
N ASP A 226 5.31 4.22 -7.44
CA ASP A 226 5.57 5.65 -7.68
C ASP A 226 5.16 6.48 -6.45
N LEU A 227 4.01 6.19 -5.83
CA LEU A 227 3.58 6.91 -4.64
C LEU A 227 4.48 6.64 -3.42
N SER A 228 4.97 5.40 -3.30
CA SER A 228 5.91 5.03 -2.23
C SER A 228 7.22 5.81 -2.31
N ARG A 229 7.74 5.98 -3.53
CA ARG A 229 8.98 6.75 -3.78
C ARG A 229 8.81 8.20 -3.37
N VAL A 230 7.70 8.81 -3.78
CA VAL A 230 7.38 10.21 -3.46
C VAL A 230 7.22 10.43 -1.96
N LEU A 231 6.65 9.45 -1.24
CA LEU A 231 6.48 9.50 0.22
C LEU A 231 7.72 9.02 1.01
N GLY A 232 8.83 8.72 0.34
CA GLY A 232 10.08 8.33 0.99
C GLY A 232 10.13 6.89 1.54
N TRP A 233 9.15 6.04 1.22
CA TRP A 233 9.14 4.62 1.62
C TRP A 233 9.97 3.73 0.67
N GLY A 234 10.58 4.34 -0.34
CA GLY A 234 11.50 3.68 -1.26
C GLY A 234 10.80 2.95 -2.42
N LYS A 235 11.62 2.34 -3.26
CA LYS A 235 11.21 1.68 -4.50
C LYS A 235 10.64 0.29 -4.30
N GLU A 236 11.13 -0.45 -3.32
CA GLU A 236 10.87 -1.88 -3.10
C GLU A 236 11.08 -2.16 -1.61
N TYR A 237 10.26 -3.05 -1.05
CA TYR A 237 10.43 -3.52 0.32
C TYR A 237 11.66 -4.42 0.41
N ASP A 238 12.55 -4.14 1.37
CA ASP A 238 13.69 -5.02 1.67
C ASP A 238 13.26 -6.08 2.67
N SER A 239 13.22 -7.34 2.24
CA SER A 239 12.85 -8.47 3.09
C SER A 239 13.82 -8.72 4.24
N ASN A 240 15.05 -8.18 4.17
CA ASN A 240 16.01 -8.25 5.27
C ASN A 240 15.75 -7.18 6.35
N THR A 241 14.94 -6.16 6.05
CA THR A 241 14.62 -5.13 7.02
C THR A 241 13.74 -5.72 8.12
N GLU A 242 14.21 -5.61 9.37
CA GLU A 242 13.44 -6.04 10.52
C GLU A 242 12.14 -5.22 10.66
N VAL A 243 11.05 -5.88 11.05
CA VAL A 243 9.77 -5.19 11.31
C VAL A 243 9.93 -4.08 12.35
N SER A 244 10.85 -4.26 13.31
CA SER A 244 11.19 -3.26 14.32
C SER A 244 11.63 -1.93 13.69
N ALA A 245 12.52 -1.97 12.70
CA ALA A 245 12.97 -0.78 11.98
C ALA A 245 11.80 -0.12 11.21
N THR A 246 10.94 -0.94 10.58
CA THR A 246 9.74 -0.45 9.90
C THR A 246 8.78 0.26 10.87
N LEU A 247 8.53 -0.32 12.06
CA LEU A 247 7.69 0.28 13.09
C LEU A 247 8.26 1.60 13.61
N GLN A 248 9.56 1.68 13.81
CA GLN A 248 10.25 2.92 14.20
C GLN A 248 10.11 4.01 13.13
N ALA A 249 10.32 3.67 11.86
CA ALA A 249 10.11 4.60 10.75
C ALA A 249 8.66 5.12 10.72
N ILE A 250 7.66 4.28 10.97
CA ILE A 250 6.24 4.68 11.06
C ILE A 250 5.96 5.60 12.27
N GLN A 251 6.70 5.45 13.38
CA GLN A 251 6.59 6.35 14.52
C GLN A 251 7.11 7.74 14.20
N LEU A 252 8.25 7.82 13.50
CA LEU A 252 8.92 9.06 13.15
C LEU A 252 8.32 9.74 11.90
N ALA A 253 7.58 9.00 11.08
CA ALA A 253 6.96 9.49 9.86
C ALA A 253 6.04 10.69 10.09
N LYS A 254 6.11 11.65 9.17
CA LYS A 254 5.31 12.88 9.21
C LYS A 254 4.00 12.68 8.49
N LYS A 255 2.92 13.23 9.04
CA LYS A 255 1.63 13.28 8.35
C LYS A 255 1.70 14.30 7.22
N VAL A 256 1.34 13.90 6.01
CA VAL A 256 1.22 14.77 4.83
C VAL A 256 -0.13 14.54 4.15
N ASP A 257 -0.60 15.54 3.44
CA ASP A 257 -1.81 15.45 2.64
C ASP A 257 -1.46 15.05 1.19
N LEU A 258 -2.34 14.28 0.56
CA LEU A 258 -2.25 13.87 -0.85
C LEU A 258 -3.57 14.21 -1.53
N ASP A 259 -3.54 15.02 -2.59
CA ASP A 259 -4.74 15.36 -3.35
C ASP A 259 -5.34 14.11 -4.01
N ARG A 260 -6.66 13.95 -3.83
CA ARG A 260 -7.47 12.94 -4.51
C ARG A 260 -8.25 13.62 -5.62
N TRP A 261 -8.12 13.07 -6.81
CA TRP A 261 -8.79 13.56 -8.01
C TRP A 261 -9.90 12.62 -8.45
N SER A 262 -10.94 13.16 -9.07
CA SER A 262 -12.00 12.38 -9.73
C SER A 262 -11.86 12.55 -11.24
N VAL A 263 -11.74 11.42 -11.93
CA VAL A 263 -11.84 11.31 -13.38
C VAL A 263 -13.28 10.96 -13.73
N SER A 264 -14.06 11.97 -14.10
CA SER A 264 -15.47 11.85 -14.46
C SER A 264 -15.61 11.71 -15.97
N ILE A 265 -16.03 10.53 -16.44
CA ILE A 265 -16.14 10.18 -17.86
C ILE A 265 -17.60 10.21 -18.29
N ASP A 266 -17.90 11.12 -19.22
CA ASP A 266 -19.21 11.24 -19.85
C ASP A 266 -19.18 10.58 -21.25
N ALA A 267 -19.59 9.31 -21.29
CA ALA A 267 -19.68 8.57 -22.55
C ALA A 267 -20.89 9.01 -23.36
N LYS A 268 -20.67 9.48 -24.60
CA LYS A 268 -21.75 9.74 -25.56
C LYS A 268 -22.22 8.40 -26.15
N LYS A 269 -23.50 8.07 -26.04
CA LYS A 269 -24.14 7.01 -26.86
C LYS A 269 -25.12 7.62 -27.85
N GLY A 270 -25.15 7.10 -29.06
CA GLY A 270 -26.17 7.43 -30.07
C GLY A 270 -27.55 6.85 -29.74
N LEU A 271 -28.59 7.53 -30.22
CA LEU A 271 -30.03 7.23 -30.17
C LEU A 271 -30.59 6.66 -28.84
N GLY A 272 -30.94 7.55 -27.90
CA GLY A 272 -32.09 7.34 -26.98
C GLY A 272 -31.85 6.66 -25.64
N PHE A 273 -30.63 6.19 -25.32
CA PHE A 273 -30.33 5.56 -24.02
C PHE A 273 -29.53 6.48 -23.09
N ARG A 274 -29.75 6.38 -21.77
CA ARG A 274 -29.08 7.19 -20.74
C ARG A 274 -27.55 7.05 -20.84
N ALA A 275 -26.84 8.17 -20.84
CA ALA A 275 -25.38 8.22 -20.78
C ALA A 275 -24.89 7.50 -19.51
N HIS A 276 -23.88 6.64 -19.65
CA HIS A 276 -23.26 5.99 -18.51
C HIS A 276 -22.15 6.91 -17.97
N HIS A 277 -22.40 7.54 -16.84
CA HIS A 277 -21.40 8.31 -16.12
C HIS A 277 -20.52 7.35 -15.32
N LYS A 278 -19.20 7.38 -15.55
CA LYS A 278 -18.22 6.59 -14.78
C LYS A 278 -17.29 7.57 -14.08
N SER A 279 -17.16 7.45 -12.76
CA SER A 279 -16.20 8.23 -11.96
C SER A 279 -15.18 7.30 -11.34
N ILE A 280 -13.90 7.64 -11.48
CA ILE A 280 -12.73 6.89 -10.97
C ILE A 280 -11.90 7.86 -10.14
N HIS A 281 -11.39 7.44 -8.98
CA HIS A 281 -10.42 8.26 -8.25
C HIS A 281 -9.01 8.05 -8.80
N MET A 282 -8.24 9.12 -8.83
CA MET A 282 -6.84 9.16 -9.25
C MET A 282 -6.00 9.76 -8.12
N TYR A 283 -4.90 9.09 -7.79
CA TYR A 283 -3.94 9.46 -6.75
C TYR A 283 -2.55 9.73 -7.30
N ASN A 284 -2.15 9.09 -8.39
CA ASN A 284 -0.81 9.23 -8.97
C ASN A 284 -0.88 9.99 -10.29
N TYR A 285 -1.45 9.38 -11.32
CA TYR A 285 -1.52 9.97 -12.66
C TYR A 285 -2.49 9.23 -13.59
N LEU A 286 -2.94 9.95 -14.61
CA LEU A 286 -3.73 9.44 -15.73
C LEU A 286 -2.93 9.60 -17.02
N SER A 287 -3.07 8.67 -17.95
CA SER A 287 -2.56 8.87 -19.31
C SER A 287 -3.52 8.40 -20.40
N VAL A 288 -3.37 9.02 -21.56
CA VAL A 288 -4.10 8.73 -22.80
C VAL A 288 -3.09 8.56 -23.91
N GLY A 289 -3.24 7.54 -24.75
CA GLY A 289 -2.35 7.30 -25.89
C GLY A 289 -1.28 6.26 -25.63
N VAL A 290 -0.08 6.47 -26.20
CA VAL A 290 0.96 5.44 -26.29
C VAL A 290 1.44 4.95 -24.92
N ASP A 291 1.51 5.81 -23.91
CA ASP A 291 1.84 5.41 -22.52
C ASP A 291 0.80 4.41 -21.98
N ALA A 292 -0.48 4.77 -22.04
CA ALA A 292 -1.57 3.90 -21.61
C ALA A 292 -1.65 2.61 -22.45
N GLN A 293 -1.29 2.66 -23.73
CA GLN A 293 -1.25 1.49 -24.61
C GLN A 293 -0.14 0.51 -24.18
N VAL A 294 1.03 1.00 -23.80
CA VAL A 294 2.11 0.19 -23.21
C VAL A 294 1.63 -0.47 -21.92
N THR A 295 0.98 0.28 -21.02
CA THR A 295 0.38 -0.27 -19.79
C THR A 295 -0.67 -1.35 -20.09
N LEU A 296 -1.53 -1.13 -21.09
CA LEU A 296 -2.57 -2.07 -21.51
C LEU A 296 -1.98 -3.38 -22.06
N ASN A 297 -0.95 -3.28 -22.90
CA ASN A 297 -0.26 -4.44 -23.46
C ASN A 297 0.43 -5.24 -22.33
N PHE A 298 1.10 -4.55 -21.41
CA PHE A 298 1.70 -5.15 -20.22
C PHE A 298 0.67 -5.89 -19.36
N HIS A 299 -0.49 -5.27 -19.09
CA HIS A 299 -1.58 -5.90 -18.34
C HIS A 299 -2.07 -7.19 -19.00
N ARG A 300 -2.34 -7.17 -20.32
CA ARG A 300 -2.75 -8.35 -21.09
C ARG A 300 -1.69 -9.46 -21.08
N THR A 301 -0.41 -9.10 -21.12
CA THR A 301 0.68 -10.08 -21.02
C THR A 301 0.74 -10.73 -19.64
N ARG A 302 0.52 -9.96 -18.55
CA ARG A 302 0.47 -10.49 -17.18
C ARG A 302 -0.68 -11.46 -16.94
N GLU A 303 -1.81 -11.27 -17.63
CA GLU A 303 -2.96 -12.19 -17.55
C GLU A 303 -2.77 -13.46 -18.39
N SER A 304 -1.72 -13.54 -19.20
CA SER A 304 -1.49 -14.70 -20.05
C SER A 304 -0.96 -15.90 -19.26
N ARG A 305 -1.44 -17.11 -19.62
CA ARG A 305 -1.00 -18.39 -19.04
C ARG A 305 0.51 -18.68 -19.18
N PHE A 306 1.20 -17.94 -20.06
CA PHE A 306 2.62 -18.11 -20.35
C PHE A 306 3.51 -17.18 -19.51
N TYR A 307 2.93 -16.28 -18.71
CA TYR A 307 3.63 -15.44 -17.75
C TYR A 307 3.96 -16.26 -16.49
N LEU A 308 4.88 -17.21 -16.62
CA LEU A 308 5.18 -18.22 -15.59
C LEU A 308 6.22 -17.76 -14.56
N PHE A 309 6.86 -16.59 -14.73
CA PHE A 309 7.89 -16.08 -13.82
C PHE A 309 7.80 -14.55 -13.65
N SER A 310 7.18 -14.08 -12.57
CA SER A 310 6.98 -12.66 -12.28
C SER A 310 8.17 -12.03 -11.55
N HIS A 311 9.25 -11.69 -12.26
CA HIS A 311 10.33 -10.90 -11.68
C HIS A 311 10.12 -9.39 -11.90
N ARG A 312 10.36 -8.55 -10.90
CA ARG A 312 10.22 -7.08 -11.01
C ARG A 312 11.13 -6.49 -12.10
N ILE A 313 12.37 -6.99 -12.22
CA ILE A 313 13.30 -6.61 -13.30
C ILE A 313 12.74 -7.00 -14.66
N PHE A 314 12.20 -8.22 -14.80
CA PHE A 314 11.60 -8.65 -16.06
C PHE A 314 10.40 -7.77 -16.43
N ASN A 315 9.61 -7.34 -15.44
CA ASN A 315 8.52 -6.41 -15.67
C ASN A 315 9.00 -5.04 -16.15
N LYS A 316 10.00 -4.47 -15.48
CA LYS A 316 10.63 -3.20 -15.91
C LYS A 316 11.21 -3.31 -17.33
N LEU A 317 11.84 -4.44 -17.66
CA LEU A 317 12.38 -4.71 -19.00
C LEU A 317 11.27 -4.86 -20.05
N LEU A 318 10.17 -5.54 -19.72
CA LEU A 318 9.04 -5.71 -20.62
C LEU A 318 8.39 -4.36 -20.96
N TYR A 319 8.28 -3.46 -19.98
CA TYR A 319 7.85 -2.07 -20.19
C TYR A 319 8.78 -1.33 -21.17
N LEU A 320 10.10 -1.45 -20.99
CA LEU A 320 11.08 -0.86 -21.90
C LEU A 320 10.96 -1.45 -23.32
N CYS A 321 10.82 -2.78 -23.44
CA CYS A 321 10.69 -3.46 -24.73
C CYS A 321 9.41 -3.06 -25.47
N PHE A 322 8.27 -2.93 -24.78
CA PHE A 322 7.05 -2.42 -25.38
C PHE A 322 7.18 -0.96 -25.84
N GLY A 323 7.96 -0.14 -25.12
CA GLY A 323 8.32 1.22 -25.56
C GLY A 323 9.09 1.26 -26.89
N THR A 324 9.74 0.17 -27.30
CA THR A 324 10.52 0.09 -28.56
C THR A 324 9.79 -0.59 -29.73
N GLN A 325 8.53 -1.02 -29.55
CA GLN A 325 7.81 -1.75 -30.61
C GLN A 325 7.07 -0.82 -31.57
N GLN A 326 7.44 -0.88 -32.86
CA GLN A 326 6.79 -0.15 -33.97
C GLN A 326 5.27 -0.40 -34.12
N VAL A 327 4.74 -1.48 -33.53
CA VAL A 327 3.30 -1.80 -33.57
C VAL A 327 2.49 -0.84 -32.69
N VAL A 328 3.05 -0.39 -31.56
CA VAL A 328 2.38 0.51 -30.61
C VAL A 328 2.26 1.93 -31.19
N GLU A 329 3.29 2.39 -31.91
CA GLU A 329 3.34 3.71 -32.58
C GLU A 329 2.20 3.86 -33.62
N ARG A 330 1.84 2.79 -34.34
CA ARG A 330 0.80 2.86 -35.39
C ARG A 330 -0.61 3.12 -34.85
N GLU A 331 -0.94 2.66 -33.64
CA GLU A 331 -2.28 2.83 -33.05
C GLU A 331 -2.50 4.22 -32.43
N CYS A 332 -1.41 4.84 -31.95
CA CYS A 332 -1.46 6.11 -31.23
C CYS A 332 -1.08 7.33 -32.08
N LYS A 333 -0.67 7.13 -33.34
CA LYS A 333 -0.34 8.20 -34.27
C LYS A 333 -1.44 9.27 -34.37
N ASP A 334 -1.02 10.52 -34.59
CA ASP A 334 -1.87 11.69 -34.81
C ASP A 334 -2.88 11.89 -33.67
N LEU A 335 -2.47 11.63 -32.41
CA LEU A 335 -3.35 11.75 -31.25
C LEU A 335 -3.86 13.19 -31.09
N ASP A 336 -3.03 14.17 -31.41
CA ASP A 336 -3.34 15.61 -31.41
C ASP A 336 -4.59 15.97 -32.23
N GLN A 337 -4.84 15.27 -33.33
CA GLN A 337 -6.04 15.47 -34.16
C GLN A 337 -7.29 14.78 -33.57
N ARG A 338 -7.07 13.80 -32.70
CA ARG A 338 -8.08 12.90 -32.13
C ARG A 338 -8.48 13.28 -30.70
N ILE A 339 -7.78 14.24 -30.08
CA ILE A 339 -8.12 14.75 -28.76
C ILE A 339 -8.26 16.28 -28.75
N GLU A 340 -8.89 16.80 -27.72
CA GLU A 340 -8.79 18.20 -27.33
C GLU A 340 -8.51 18.26 -25.84
N VAL A 341 -7.55 19.09 -25.45
CA VAL A 341 -7.14 19.27 -24.05
C VAL A 341 -7.45 20.70 -23.64
N TYR A 342 -8.08 20.85 -22.49
CA TYR A 342 -8.38 22.12 -21.85
C TYR A 342 -7.79 22.12 -20.45
N LEU A 343 -7.03 23.16 -20.14
CA LEU A 343 -6.44 23.44 -18.82
C LEU A 343 -7.15 24.66 -18.25
N ASP A 344 -7.87 24.49 -17.15
CA ASP A 344 -8.69 25.56 -16.55
C ASP A 344 -9.57 26.27 -17.60
N ASP A 345 -10.33 25.47 -18.36
CA ASP A 345 -11.21 25.88 -19.47
C ASP A 345 -10.52 26.52 -20.69
N LYS A 346 -9.19 26.67 -20.69
CA LYS A 346 -8.41 27.15 -21.83
C LYS A 346 -7.97 25.98 -22.71
N LYS A 347 -8.39 25.98 -23.97
CA LYS A 347 -7.93 25.00 -24.97
C LYS A 347 -6.42 25.17 -25.21
N ILE A 348 -5.70 24.06 -25.19
CA ILE A 348 -4.27 23.99 -25.50
C ILE A 348 -4.09 23.54 -26.95
N GLU A 349 -3.20 24.22 -27.67
CA GLU A 349 -2.75 23.77 -28.99
C GLU A 349 -1.72 22.66 -28.83
N LEU A 350 -1.99 21.51 -29.44
CA LEU A 350 -1.15 20.33 -29.33
C LEU A 350 -0.28 20.20 -30.60
N PRO A 351 1.04 20.00 -30.47
CA PRO A 351 1.85 19.56 -31.59
C PRO A 351 1.55 18.08 -31.90
N SER A 352 2.20 17.52 -32.93
CA SER A 352 2.09 16.08 -33.21
C SER A 352 2.63 15.27 -32.03
N ILE A 353 1.72 14.64 -31.29
CA ILE A 353 2.01 13.88 -30.07
C ILE A 353 1.29 12.54 -30.13
N GLU A 354 1.74 11.59 -29.30
CA GLU A 354 1.14 10.27 -29.18
C GLU A 354 0.65 9.95 -27.76
N SER A 355 0.95 10.79 -26.76
CA SER A 355 0.37 10.66 -25.42
C SER A 355 0.21 11.99 -24.68
N ILE A 356 -0.80 12.03 -23.82
CA ILE A 356 -0.96 13.02 -22.74
C ILE A 356 -0.88 12.28 -21.41
N VAL A 357 -0.12 12.84 -20.46
CA VAL A 357 -0.05 12.38 -19.07
C VAL A 357 -0.46 13.54 -18.16
N VAL A 358 -1.37 13.26 -17.23
CA VAL A 358 -1.86 14.18 -16.21
C VAL A 358 -1.37 13.67 -14.87
N LEU A 359 -0.46 14.39 -14.24
CA LEU A 359 0.27 13.98 -13.04
C LEU A 359 -0.28 14.69 -11.80
N ASN A 360 -0.40 13.95 -10.70
CA ASN A 360 -0.60 14.48 -9.36
C ASN A 360 0.67 14.37 -8.50
N ILE A 361 1.58 13.45 -8.85
CA ILE A 361 2.81 13.20 -8.10
C ILE A 361 4.05 13.34 -9.00
N PRO A 362 5.21 13.72 -8.44
CA PRO A 362 6.49 13.81 -9.16
C PRO A 362 7.13 12.44 -9.41
N SER A 363 6.36 11.48 -9.90
CA SER A 363 6.83 10.14 -10.23
C SER A 363 5.91 9.48 -11.25
N TRP A 364 6.48 9.07 -12.38
CA TRP A 364 5.80 8.35 -13.45
C TRP A 364 6.67 7.17 -13.91
N GLY A 365 6.03 6.07 -14.32
CA GLY A 365 6.72 4.99 -15.00
C GLY A 365 7.85 4.35 -14.18
N ALA A 366 7.64 4.17 -12.86
CA ALA A 366 8.60 3.61 -11.91
C ALA A 366 9.74 4.56 -11.45
N GLY A 367 9.41 5.83 -11.22
CA GLY A 367 10.29 6.79 -10.55
C GLY A 367 10.81 7.93 -11.41
N VAL A 368 10.31 8.10 -12.64
CA VAL A 368 10.73 9.20 -13.51
C VAL A 368 9.97 10.47 -13.13
N ASP A 369 10.69 11.50 -12.71
CA ASP A 369 10.11 12.82 -12.44
C ASP A 369 9.96 13.61 -13.76
N LEU A 370 8.84 13.38 -14.46
CA LEU A 370 8.59 14.03 -15.75
C LEU A 370 8.55 15.56 -15.64
N TRP A 371 7.94 16.10 -14.59
CA TRP A 371 7.75 17.55 -14.52
C TRP A 371 9.07 18.28 -14.31
N ASN A 372 9.91 17.79 -13.39
CA ASN A 372 11.15 18.47 -13.02
C ASN A 372 12.36 18.05 -13.87
N MET A 373 12.23 17.03 -14.73
CA MET A 373 13.33 16.54 -15.58
C MET A 373 14.00 17.63 -16.42
N ASN A 374 15.29 17.84 -16.23
CA ASN A 374 16.09 18.80 -17.00
C ASN A 374 15.52 20.24 -16.96
N LEU A 375 14.83 20.63 -15.89
CA LEU A 375 14.46 22.04 -15.68
C LEU A 375 15.68 22.85 -15.22
N GLU A 376 15.93 23.98 -15.88
CA GLU A 376 16.70 25.08 -15.30
C GLU A 376 15.78 25.90 -14.39
N ASP A 377 16.28 26.28 -13.21
CA ASP A 377 15.57 26.65 -11.96
C ASP A 377 14.50 27.79 -11.98
N ASN A 378 14.05 28.30 -13.14
CA ASN A 378 13.24 29.53 -13.18
C ASN A 378 12.07 29.60 -14.19
N GLN A 379 11.69 28.51 -14.87
CA GLN A 379 10.72 28.62 -15.99
C GLN A 379 9.32 28.03 -15.75
N VAL A 380 9.11 27.21 -14.71
CA VAL A 380 7.85 26.46 -14.51
C VAL A 380 7.50 26.38 -13.02
N GLY A 381 6.21 26.35 -12.67
CA GLY A 381 5.77 26.20 -11.28
C GLY A 381 6.20 24.86 -10.67
N VAL A 382 6.47 24.85 -9.36
CA VAL A 382 6.88 23.65 -8.61
C VAL A 382 5.71 22.67 -8.52
N GLN A 383 5.96 21.39 -8.83
CA GLN A 383 4.98 20.32 -8.65
C GLN A 383 4.84 19.97 -7.16
N SER A 384 3.60 19.73 -6.72
CA SER A 384 3.29 19.35 -5.34
C SER A 384 2.15 18.34 -5.32
N ILE A 385 2.17 17.43 -4.35
CA ILE A 385 1.13 16.40 -4.17
C ILE A 385 -0.12 16.92 -3.44
N CYS A 386 -0.12 18.19 -3.01
CA CYS A 386 -1.14 18.74 -2.10
C CYS A 386 -1.53 20.20 -2.40
N ASP A 387 -1.19 20.72 -3.58
CA ASP A 387 -1.46 22.12 -3.97
C ASP A 387 -2.75 22.32 -4.78
N LYS A 388 -3.50 21.23 -5.01
CA LYS A 388 -4.74 21.17 -5.78
C LYS A 388 -4.55 21.55 -7.25
N LYS A 389 -3.38 21.25 -7.80
CA LYS A 389 -3.08 21.36 -9.23
C LYS A 389 -2.61 20.02 -9.77
N LEU A 390 -2.69 19.91 -11.09
CA LEU A 390 -2.20 18.79 -11.88
C LEU A 390 -1.21 19.31 -12.91
N GLU A 391 -0.12 18.60 -13.09
CA GLU A 391 0.86 18.83 -14.14
C GLU A 391 0.46 18.05 -15.39
N VAL A 392 0.35 18.74 -16.52
CA VAL A 392 0.00 18.11 -17.79
C VAL A 392 1.18 18.14 -18.73
N VAL A 393 1.61 16.96 -19.18
CA VAL A 393 2.72 16.77 -20.10
C VAL A 393 2.28 15.95 -21.33
N ALA A 394 2.97 16.16 -22.43
CA ALA A 394 2.78 15.44 -23.68
C ALA A 394 4.05 14.70 -24.08
N ILE A 395 3.85 13.58 -24.79
CA ILE A 395 4.90 12.67 -25.21
C ILE A 395 4.74 12.40 -26.71
N TYR A 396 5.85 12.49 -27.44
CA TYR A 396 5.87 12.36 -28.90
C TYR A 396 5.70 10.94 -29.43
N SER A 397 6.25 9.93 -28.76
CA SER A 397 6.23 8.54 -29.24
C SER A 397 6.63 7.55 -28.15
N SER A 398 6.54 6.25 -28.45
CA SER A 398 7.05 5.20 -27.57
C SER A 398 8.59 5.25 -27.43
N LEU A 399 9.31 5.62 -28.49
CA LEU A 399 10.75 5.88 -28.41
C LEU A 399 11.07 7.04 -27.46
N HIS A 400 10.23 8.10 -27.47
CA HIS A 400 10.36 9.20 -26.53
C HIS A 400 10.17 8.75 -25.08
N ILE A 401 9.21 7.86 -24.79
CA ILE A 401 9.04 7.22 -23.47
C ILE A 401 10.34 6.55 -23.03
N ALA A 402 10.95 5.75 -23.90
CA ALA A 402 12.20 5.05 -23.58
C ALA A 402 13.34 6.05 -23.29
N GLN A 403 13.46 7.11 -24.07
CA GLN A 403 14.46 8.16 -23.84
C GLN A 403 14.24 8.90 -22.52
N LEU A 404 12.99 9.19 -22.15
CA LEU A 404 12.63 9.80 -20.86
C LEU A 404 13.03 8.90 -19.69
N GLN A 405 12.76 7.59 -19.78
CA GLN A 405 13.12 6.62 -18.74
C GLN A 405 14.63 6.52 -18.48
N VAL A 406 15.47 6.78 -19.49
CA VAL A 406 16.94 6.79 -19.36
C VAL A 406 17.54 8.20 -19.23
N GLY A 407 16.70 9.24 -19.14
CA GLY A 407 17.14 10.63 -18.97
C GLY A 407 17.81 11.25 -20.21
N LEU A 408 17.56 10.72 -21.41
CA LEU A 408 18.13 11.21 -22.68
C LEU A 408 17.23 12.20 -23.44
N SER A 409 16.05 12.54 -22.90
CA SER A 409 15.12 13.52 -23.48
C SER A 409 14.46 14.36 -22.36
N GLN A 410 13.57 15.27 -22.76
CA GLN A 410 12.71 16.05 -21.87
C GLN A 410 11.25 16.00 -22.35
N PRO A 411 10.27 15.98 -21.44
CA PRO A 411 8.87 15.95 -21.85
C PRO A 411 8.39 17.31 -22.33
N LEU A 412 7.33 17.33 -23.13
CA LEU A 412 6.67 18.56 -23.52
C LEU A 412 5.69 18.98 -22.42
N ARG A 413 6.01 20.04 -21.68
CA ARG A 413 5.15 20.56 -20.60
C ARG A 413 4.04 21.43 -21.19
N LEU A 414 2.79 21.07 -20.94
CA LEU A 414 1.62 21.84 -21.41
C LEU A 414 1.15 22.87 -20.39
N GLY A 415 1.31 22.58 -19.09
CA GLY A 415 0.99 23.52 -18.01
C GLY A 415 0.54 22.83 -16.72
N GLN A 416 0.27 23.65 -15.69
CA GLN A 416 -0.41 23.25 -14.46
C GLN A 416 -1.86 23.73 -14.50
N ALA A 417 -2.79 22.92 -14.00
CA ALA A 417 -4.21 23.27 -13.97
C ALA A 417 -4.91 22.73 -12.73
N LYS A 418 -5.97 23.41 -12.28
CA LYS A 418 -6.87 22.91 -11.23
C LYS A 418 -7.96 22.01 -11.79
N THR A 419 -8.25 22.13 -13.08
CA THR A 419 -9.19 21.26 -13.79
C THR A 419 -8.65 20.95 -15.17
N VAL A 420 -8.61 19.66 -15.49
CA VAL A 420 -8.17 19.17 -16.80
C VAL A 420 -9.36 18.52 -17.48
N LYS A 421 -9.71 19.01 -18.67
CA LYS A 421 -10.77 18.42 -19.49
C LYS A 421 -10.19 17.90 -20.79
N ILE A 422 -10.49 16.64 -21.10
CA ILE A 422 -10.03 15.99 -22.32
C ILE A 422 -11.25 15.48 -23.09
N THR A 423 -11.36 15.86 -24.36
CA THR A 423 -12.35 15.32 -25.28
C THR A 423 -11.68 14.38 -26.25
N LEU A 424 -12.02 13.10 -26.16
CA LEU A 424 -11.55 12.03 -27.01
C LEU A 424 -12.53 11.83 -28.19
N LYS A 425 -12.06 12.05 -29.42
CA LYS A 425 -12.87 11.98 -30.66
C LYS A 425 -12.90 10.57 -31.26
N SER A 426 -11.88 9.75 -31.00
CA SER A 426 -11.75 8.36 -31.48
C SER A 426 -11.39 7.41 -30.35
N PRO A 427 -11.66 6.09 -30.44
CA PRO A 427 -11.18 5.14 -29.45
C PRO A 427 -9.66 5.24 -29.20
N CYS A 428 -9.22 5.13 -27.95
CA CYS A 428 -7.81 5.19 -27.55
C CYS A 428 -7.59 4.42 -26.23
N ALA A 429 -6.34 4.01 -25.95
CA ALA A 429 -6.00 3.47 -24.65
C ALA A 429 -5.97 4.58 -23.59
N MET A 430 -6.46 4.26 -22.40
CA MET A 430 -6.40 5.11 -21.21
C MET A 430 -5.99 4.28 -20.02
N GLN A 431 -5.32 4.90 -19.05
CA GLN A 431 -5.04 4.30 -17.76
C GLN A 431 -5.13 5.35 -16.64
N VAL A 432 -5.45 4.88 -15.45
CA VAL A 432 -5.42 5.66 -14.20
C VAL A 432 -4.70 4.84 -13.16
N ASP A 433 -3.67 5.39 -12.54
CA ASP A 433 -2.88 4.76 -11.47
C ASP A 433 -2.39 3.34 -11.80
N GLY A 434 -2.10 3.08 -13.09
CA GLY A 434 -1.62 1.80 -13.59
C GLY A 434 -2.70 0.80 -13.99
N GLU A 435 -3.98 1.14 -13.90
CA GLU A 435 -5.13 0.32 -14.34
C GLU A 435 -5.58 0.74 -15.76
N PRO A 436 -5.25 -0.03 -16.82
CA PRO A 436 -5.50 0.37 -18.20
C PRO A 436 -6.81 -0.19 -18.77
N TRP A 437 -7.40 0.53 -19.73
CA TRP A 437 -8.53 0.05 -20.53
C TRP A 437 -8.55 0.71 -21.91
N HIS A 438 -9.39 0.19 -22.81
CA HIS A 438 -9.66 0.84 -24.09
C HIS A 438 -10.92 1.72 -23.97
N GLN A 439 -10.76 3.02 -24.19
CA GLN A 439 -11.82 4.01 -24.03
C GLN A 439 -12.44 4.40 -25.38
N SER A 440 -13.77 4.34 -25.47
CA SER A 440 -14.54 4.88 -26.61
C SER A 440 -14.61 6.41 -26.56
N PRO A 441 -14.97 7.11 -27.67
CA PRO A 441 -15.10 8.56 -27.70
C PRO A 441 -15.94 9.10 -26.53
N CYS A 442 -15.39 10.05 -25.80
CA CYS A 442 -15.99 10.62 -24.61
C CYS A 442 -15.40 11.99 -24.31
N THR A 443 -16.04 12.73 -23.42
CA THR A 443 -15.40 13.84 -22.73
C THR A 443 -15.23 13.42 -21.28
N PHE A 444 -14.05 13.65 -20.72
CA PHE A 444 -13.83 13.43 -19.30
C PHE A 444 -13.14 14.63 -18.65
N ASN A 445 -13.43 14.81 -17.37
CA ASN A 445 -12.90 15.89 -16.55
C ASN A 445 -12.15 15.30 -15.36
N VAL A 446 -10.99 15.85 -15.06
CA VAL A 446 -10.20 15.57 -13.87
C VAL A 446 -10.33 16.76 -12.93
N THR A 447 -10.91 16.52 -11.76
CA THR A 447 -11.24 17.58 -10.77
C THR A 447 -10.88 17.13 -9.36
N HIS A 448 -10.45 18.08 -8.53
CA HIS A 448 -10.07 17.79 -7.14
C HIS A 448 -11.31 17.42 -6.32
N VAL A 449 -11.20 16.37 -5.51
CA VAL A 449 -12.26 15.90 -4.59
C VAL A 449 -11.97 16.40 -3.17
N ASN A 450 -10.92 15.87 -2.58
CA ASN A 450 -10.43 16.18 -1.23
C ASN A 450 -8.99 15.67 -1.12
N GLN A 451 -8.45 15.61 0.10
CA GLN A 451 -7.13 15.07 0.38
C GLN A 451 -7.21 13.77 1.18
N ALA A 452 -6.34 12.81 0.84
CA ALA A 452 -6.04 11.64 1.65
C ALA A 452 -4.90 11.97 2.62
N SER A 453 -4.91 11.37 3.81
CA SER A 453 -3.82 11.51 4.76
C SER A 453 -2.80 10.40 4.59
N MET A 454 -1.56 10.78 4.33
CA MET A 454 -0.44 9.86 4.14
C MET A 454 0.61 10.06 5.23
N LEU A 455 1.46 9.06 5.42
CA LEU A 455 2.68 9.14 6.21
C LEU A 455 3.86 9.23 5.24
N MET A 456 4.70 10.24 5.42
CA MET A 456 5.96 10.41 4.71
C MET A 456 7.10 9.96 5.61
N SER A 457 7.94 9.06 5.10
CA SER A 457 9.15 8.63 5.83
C SER A 457 10.10 9.80 6.01
N SER A 458 10.77 9.84 7.16
CA SER A 458 11.77 10.87 7.49
C SER A 458 13.14 10.64 6.84
N ASP A 459 13.33 9.54 6.11
CA ASP A 459 14.62 9.10 5.57
C ASP A 459 14.95 9.65 4.16
N TYR A 460 14.39 10.81 3.79
CA TYR A 460 14.76 11.56 2.59
C TYR A 460 14.89 13.06 2.87
#